data_AF-A0A834WEK8-F1
#
_entry.id   AF-A0A834WEK8-F1
#
_cell.length_a   1.000
_cell.length_b   1.000
_cell.length_c   1.000
_cell.angle_alpha   90.00
_cell.angle_beta   90.00
_cell.angle_gamma   90.00
#
_symmetry.space_group_name_H-M   'P 1'
#
loop_
_entity.id
_entity.type
_entity.pdbx_description
1 polymer ?
#
loop_
_entity_poly.entity_id
_entity_poly.type
_entity_poly.pdbx_seq_one_letter_code
_entity_poly.pdbx_strand_id
1 'polypeptide(L)'
;MTTYSSAVSGVKANAVSWALSNSDQPDYNKKIHRYWDELHRLRPTPRCVCAKRTYNFNKKLDELETDARLVQFLMGLSQNFEVIRSQILSLDPLPSVSKAFSLVVNVETEKEINSS
;
A
#
# COMPACT_ATOMS: atom_id res chain seq x y z
N MET A 1 5.96 -9.04 25.98
CA MET A 1 6.52 -8.79 24.63
C MET A 1 5.76 -9.56 23.52
N THR A 2 5.03 -10.64 23.84
CA THR A 2 4.26 -11.46 22.88
C THR A 2 2.99 -10.80 22.33
N THR A 3 2.32 -9.94 23.09
CA THR A 3 1.05 -9.30 22.69
C THR A 3 1.19 -8.32 21.52
N TYR A 4 2.28 -7.55 21.49
CA TYR A 4 2.56 -6.55 20.47
C TYR A 4 2.84 -7.18 19.09
N SER A 5 3.64 -8.25 19.07
CA SER A 5 3.95 -8.99 17.84
C SER A 5 2.70 -9.66 17.24
N SER A 6 1.83 -10.20 18.10
CA SER A 6 0.56 -10.79 17.67
C SER A 6 -0.42 -9.75 17.13
N ALA A 7 -0.47 -8.55 17.73
CA ALA A 7 -1.32 -7.45 17.23
C ALA A 7 -0.89 -6.96 15.84
N VAL A 8 0.41 -6.75 15.62
CA VAL A 8 0.96 -6.36 14.31
C VAL A 8 0.69 -7.43 13.25
N SER A 9 0.85 -8.72 13.61
CA SER A 9 0.56 -9.84 12.71
C SER A 9 -0.92 -9.93 12.37
N GLY A 10 -1.80 -9.69 13.34
CA GLY A 10 -3.25 -9.68 13.14
C GLY A 10 -3.72 -8.56 12.21
N VAL A 11 -3.21 -7.33 12.39
CA VAL A 11 -3.55 -6.20 11.50
C VAL A 11 -3.09 -6.49 10.06
N LYS A 12 -1.89 -7.05 9.88
CA LYS A 12 -1.40 -7.44 8.55
C LYS A 12 -2.24 -8.54 7.90
N ALA A 13 -2.56 -9.61 8.63
CA ALA A 13 -3.36 -10.71 8.11
C ALA A 13 -4.78 -10.23 7.72
N ASN A 14 -5.39 -9.38 8.55
CA ASN A 14 -6.71 -8.82 8.28
C ASN A 14 -6.70 -7.86 7.07
N ALA A 15 -5.66 -7.03 6.94
CA ALA A 15 -5.52 -6.11 5.81
C ALA A 15 -5.33 -6.88 4.49
N VAL A 16 -4.47 -7.90 4.46
CA VAL A 16 -4.21 -8.73 3.27
C VAL A 16 -5.45 -9.54 2.88
N SER A 17 -6.06 -10.23 3.85
CA SER A 17 -7.28 -11.03 3.59
C SER A 17 -8.43 -10.15 3.10
N TRP A 18 -8.58 -8.94 3.63
CA TRP A 18 -9.63 -8.03 3.21
C TRP A 18 -9.35 -7.43 1.82
N ALA A 19 -8.10 -7.06 1.55
CA ALA A 19 -7.68 -6.50 0.27
C ALA A 19 -7.87 -7.48 -0.91
N LEU A 20 -7.61 -8.77 -0.68
CA LEU A 20 -7.79 -9.83 -1.67
C LEU A 20 -9.27 -10.06 -2.04
N SER A 21 -10.22 -9.67 -1.18
CA SER A 21 -11.65 -9.92 -1.40
C SER A 21 -12.45 -8.70 -1.86
N ASN A 22 -11.86 -7.51 -1.91
CA ASN A 22 -12.62 -6.25 -2.12
C ASN A 22 -11.84 -5.20 -2.92
N SER A 23 -10.89 -5.61 -3.77
CA SER A 23 -10.05 -4.69 -4.55
C SER A 23 -10.82 -3.78 -5.52
N ASP A 24 -12.07 -4.11 -5.79
CA ASP A 24 -13.02 -3.46 -6.69
C ASP A 24 -14.04 -2.54 -5.96
N GLN A 25 -14.07 -2.55 -4.62
CA GLN A 25 -15.07 -1.78 -3.86
C GLN A 25 -14.70 -0.29 -3.72
N PRO A 26 -15.70 0.63 -3.75
CA PRO A 26 -15.48 2.08 -3.65
C PRO A 26 -14.89 2.53 -2.30
N ASP A 27 -15.11 1.76 -1.23
CA ASP A 27 -14.55 2.07 0.10
C ASP A 27 -13.17 1.41 0.35
N TYR A 28 -12.59 0.75 -0.66
CA TYR A 28 -11.30 0.08 -0.53
C TYR A 28 -10.20 1.01 -0.05
N ASN A 29 -10.10 2.18 -0.68
CA ASN A 29 -9.06 3.14 -0.38
C ASN A 29 -9.14 3.59 1.10
N LYS A 30 -10.35 3.89 1.60
CA LYS A 30 -10.54 4.31 3.00
C LYS A 30 -10.16 3.21 4.00
N LYS A 31 -10.52 1.95 3.70
CA LYS A 31 -10.34 0.85 4.63
C LYS A 31 -8.88 0.35 4.65
N ILE A 32 -8.21 0.32 3.51
CA ILE A 32 -6.78 0.02 3.45
C ILE A 32 -5.96 1.12 4.15
N HIS A 33 -6.32 2.40 3.96
CA HIS A 33 -5.71 3.52 4.70
C HIS A 33 -5.87 3.35 6.22
N ARG A 34 -7.06 2.97 6.69
CA ARG A 34 -7.29 2.69 8.12
C ARG A 34 -6.38 1.58 8.66
N TYR A 35 -6.18 0.49 7.93
CA TYR A 35 -5.26 -0.57 8.35
C TYR A 35 -3.80 -0.10 8.38
N TRP A 36 -3.40 0.74 7.42
CA TRP A 36 -2.06 1.35 7.43
C TRP A 36 -1.85 2.29 8.61
N ASP A 37 -2.84 3.11 8.95
CA ASP A 37 -2.80 4.02 10.09
C ASP A 37 -2.69 3.24 11.41
N GLU A 38 -3.46 2.15 11.53
CA GLU A 38 -3.40 1.29 12.70
C GLU A 38 -2.07 0.55 12.81
N LEU A 39 -1.53 0.08 11.68
CA LEU A 39 -0.19 -0.52 11.62
C LEU A 39 0.91 0.48 11.98
N HIS A 40 0.81 1.73 11.51
CA HIS A 40 1.77 2.79 11.83
C HIS A 40 1.70 3.20 13.31
N ARG A 41 0.49 3.25 13.88
CA ARG A 41 0.28 3.48 15.32
C ARG A 41 0.91 2.38 16.16
N LEU A 42 0.75 1.12 15.73
CA LEU A 42 1.37 -0.01 16.41
C LEU A 42 2.88 0.02 16.23
N ARG A 43 3.39 0.21 15.02
CA ARG A 43 4.81 0.18 14.67
C ARG A 43 5.26 1.54 14.11
N PRO A 44 5.45 2.54 14.97
CA PRO A 44 5.92 3.84 14.52
C PRO A 44 7.35 3.71 13.99
N THR A 45 7.60 4.34 12.84
CA THR A 45 8.95 4.38 12.29
C THR A 45 9.80 5.33 13.13
N PRO A 46 10.99 4.90 13.56
CA PRO A 46 11.86 5.74 14.36
C PRO A 46 12.31 6.95 13.54
N ARG A 47 11.99 8.16 14.01
CA ARG A 47 12.44 9.42 13.40
C ARG A 47 13.53 10.04 14.27
N CYS A 48 14.57 10.60 13.64
CA CYS A 48 15.56 11.41 14.38
C CYS A 48 14.92 12.78 14.66
N VAL A 49 14.86 13.17 15.94
CA VAL A 49 14.36 14.51 16.37
C VAL A 49 15.49 15.55 16.38
N CYS A 50 16.67 15.13 15.94
CA CYS A 50 17.92 15.88 15.89
C CYS A 50 17.77 17.02 14.86
N ALA A 51 18.04 18.28 15.22
CA ALA A 51 17.79 19.46 14.39
C ALA A 51 18.39 19.39 12.95
N LYS A 52 17.87 20.21 12.01
CA LYS A 52 18.26 20.54 10.60
C LYS A 52 18.95 19.48 9.71
N ARG A 53 19.94 18.73 10.20
CA ARG A 53 20.70 17.70 9.48
C ARG A 53 19.93 16.39 9.24
N THR A 54 18.76 16.20 9.86
CA THR A 54 17.97 14.97 9.74
C THR A 54 16.80 15.08 8.76
N TYR A 55 16.52 16.27 8.21
CA TYR A 55 15.39 16.45 7.28
C TYR A 55 15.49 15.48 6.09
N ASN A 56 16.67 15.40 5.46
CA ASN A 56 16.90 14.49 4.35
C ASN A 56 16.79 13.01 4.77
N PHE A 57 17.21 12.68 6.00
CA PHE A 57 17.10 11.32 6.54
C PHE A 57 15.64 10.92 6.77
N ASN A 58 14.87 11.75 7.49
CA ASN A 58 13.45 11.50 7.75
C ASN A 58 12.64 11.51 6.44
N LYS A 59 12.95 12.40 5.49
CA LYS A 59 12.34 12.40 4.16
C LYS A 59 12.62 11.10 3.41
N LYS A 60 13.85 10.59 3.45
CA LYS A 60 14.18 9.31 2.80
C LYS A 60 13.49 8.13 3.47
N LEU A 61 13.31 8.15 4.80
CA LEU A 61 12.50 7.17 5.51
C LEU A 61 11.04 7.21 5.07
N ASP A 62 10.45 8.40 4.91
CA ASP A 62 9.07 8.57 4.45
C ASP A 62 8.88 8.05 3.01
N GLU A 63 9.85 8.29 2.12
CA GLU A 63 9.88 7.73 0.76
C GLU A 63 9.91 6.20 0.80
N LEU A 64 10.84 5.60 1.56
CA LEU A 64 10.96 4.14 1.70
C LEU A 64 9.71 3.49 2.28
N GLU A 65 9.06 4.13 3.24
CA GLU A 65 7.77 3.67 3.76
C GLU A 65 6.68 3.66 2.70
N THR A 66 6.62 4.73 1.90
CA THR A 66 5.62 4.87 0.85
C THR A 66 5.81 3.81 -0.23
N ASP A 67 7.06 3.58 -0.65
CA ASP A 67 7.42 2.54 -1.61
C ASP A 67 7.09 1.15 -1.06
N ALA A 68 7.39 0.88 0.22
CA ALA A 68 7.09 -0.39 0.86
C ALA A 68 5.57 -0.66 0.95
N ARG A 69 4.75 0.38 1.17
CA ARG A 69 3.28 0.26 1.14
C ARG A 69 2.77 -0.02 -0.27
N LEU A 70 3.35 0.61 -1.29
CA LEU A 70 3.03 0.32 -2.69
C LEU A 70 3.33 -1.14 -3.04
N VAL A 71 4.53 -1.63 -2.73
CA VAL A 71 4.89 -3.02 -3.01
C VAL A 71 3.96 -3.99 -2.30
N GLN A 72 3.61 -3.74 -1.04
CA GLN A 72 2.66 -4.58 -0.29
C GLN A 72 1.25 -4.56 -0.90
N PHE A 73 0.78 -3.40 -1.36
CA PHE A 73 -0.47 -3.29 -2.11
C PHE A 73 -0.43 -4.15 -3.37
N LEU A 74 0.62 -4.01 -4.19
CA LEU A 74 0.77 -4.77 -5.45
C LEU A 74 0.91 -6.28 -5.23
N MET A 75 1.57 -6.72 -4.16
CA MET A 75 1.64 -8.12 -3.76
C MET A 75 0.28 -8.70 -3.35
N GLY A 76 -0.61 -7.85 -2.82
CA GLY A 76 -1.97 -8.23 -2.43
C GLY A 76 -2.96 -8.29 -3.60
N LEU A 77 -2.57 -7.93 -4.82
CA LEU A 77 -3.42 -8.05 -6.00
C LEU A 77 -3.38 -9.49 -6.55
N SER A 78 -4.50 -9.95 -7.11
CA SER A 78 -4.60 -11.27 -7.75
C SER A 78 -3.74 -11.38 -9.02
N GLN A 79 -3.46 -12.61 -9.46
CA GLN A 79 -2.54 -12.89 -10.58
C GLN A 79 -2.97 -12.28 -11.92
N ASN A 80 -4.27 -12.06 -12.13
CA ASN A 80 -4.82 -11.37 -13.32
C ASN A 80 -4.37 -9.89 -13.46
N PHE A 81 -3.73 -9.32 -12.43
CA PHE A 81 -3.17 -7.96 -12.43
C PHE A 81 -1.67 -7.91 -12.69
N GLU A 82 -1.04 -9.00 -13.12
CA GLU A 82 0.42 -9.07 -13.35
C GLU A 82 0.94 -7.96 -14.28
N VAL A 83 0.24 -7.70 -15.39
CA VAL A 83 0.62 -6.69 -16.38
C VAL A 83 0.62 -5.28 -15.77
N ILE A 84 -0.46 -4.89 -15.10
CA ILE A 84 -0.57 -3.56 -14.49
C ILE A 84 0.39 -3.40 -13.30
N ARG A 85 0.68 -4.47 -12.55
CA ARG A 85 1.73 -4.48 -11.53
C ARG A 85 3.10 -4.17 -12.13
N SER A 86 3.47 -4.84 -13.22
CA SER A 86 4.76 -4.60 -13.89
C SER A 86 4.85 -3.18 -14.44
N GLN A 87 3.76 -2.66 -15.01
CA GLN A 87 3.71 -1.27 -15.49
C GLN A 87 3.88 -0.27 -14.33
N ILE A 88 3.17 -0.45 -13.22
CA ILE A 88 3.27 0.41 -12.04
C ILE A 88 4.70 0.42 -11.47
N LEU A 89 5.35 -0.75 -11.40
CA LEU A 89 6.73 -0.87 -10.92
C LEU A 89 7.77 -0.27 -11.88
N SER A 90 7.39 -0.03 -13.14
CA SER A 90 8.26 0.60 -14.15
C SER A 90 8.14 2.13 -14.16
N LEU A 91 7.26 2.72 -13.35
CA LEU A 91 7.10 4.17 -13.25
C LEU A 91 8.22 4.78 -12.39
N ASP A 92 8.82 5.87 -12.86
CA ASP A 92 9.79 6.66 -12.12
C ASP A 92 9.35 8.15 -12.05
N PRO A 93 9.07 8.71 -10.85
CA PRO A 93 9.08 8.03 -9.55
C PRO A 93 7.90 7.08 -9.37
N LEU A 94 8.06 6.10 -8.47
CA LEU A 94 6.97 5.18 -8.10
C LEU A 94 5.72 5.96 -7.67
N PRO A 95 4.52 5.53 -8.08
CA PRO A 95 3.29 6.23 -7.73
C PRO A 95 2.92 5.99 -6.27
N SER A 96 2.07 6.87 -5.73
CA SER A 96 1.42 6.59 -4.44
C SER A 96 0.47 5.38 -4.55
N VAL A 97 0.17 4.75 -3.41
CA VAL A 97 -0.83 3.66 -3.33
C VAL A 97 -2.18 4.08 -3.93
N SER A 98 -2.62 5.31 -3.67
CA SER A 98 -3.88 5.84 -4.22
C SER A 98 -3.85 5.92 -5.75
N LYS A 99 -2.74 6.40 -6.34
CA LYS A 99 -2.58 6.45 -7.80
C LYS A 99 -2.47 5.05 -8.40
N ALA A 100 -1.73 4.15 -7.77
CA ALA A 100 -1.65 2.74 -8.18
C ALA A 100 -3.02 2.05 -8.16
N PHE A 101 -3.83 2.31 -7.14
CA PHE A 101 -5.21 1.82 -7.06
C PHE A 101 -6.06 2.34 -8.22
N SER A 102 -6.03 3.65 -8.51
CA SER A 102 -6.76 4.20 -9.67
C SER A 102 -6.33 3.58 -10.99
N LEU A 103 -5.03 3.32 -11.18
CA LEU A 103 -4.53 2.65 -12.39
C LEU A 103 -5.07 1.22 -12.52
N VAL A 104 -5.14 0.47 -11.42
CA VAL A 104 -5.71 -0.87 -11.39
C VAL A 104 -7.19 -0.85 -11.74
N VAL A 105 -7.97 0.06 -11.16
CA VAL A 105 -9.41 0.20 -11.43
C VAL A 105 -9.66 0.54 -12.90
N ASN A 106 -8.89 1.47 -13.47
CA ASN A 106 -9.04 1.87 -14.88
C ASN A 106 -8.81 0.70 -15.85
N VAL A 107 -7.87 -0.20 -15.55
CA VAL A 107 -7.61 -1.38 -16.38
C VAL A 107 -8.79 -2.36 -16.35
N GLU A 108 -9.46 -2.53 -15.21
CA GLU A 108 -10.62 -3.42 -15.13
C GLU A 108 -11.82 -2.85 -15.86
N THR A 109 -12.10 -1.54 -15.73
CA THR A 109 -13.19 -0.90 -16.48
C THR A 109 -12.95 -0.93 -17.98
N GLU A 110 -11.72 -0.75 -18.45
CA GLU A 110 -11.39 -0.91 -19.88
C GLU A 110 -11.58 -2.36 -20.36
N LYS A 111 -11.20 -3.36 -19.56
CA LYS A 111 -11.45 -4.77 -19.90
C LYS A 111 -12.94 -5.08 -20.02
N GLU A 112 -13.78 -4.57 -19.12
CA GLU A 112 -15.24 -4.75 -19.16
C GLU A 112 -15.86 -4.14 -20.42
N ILE A 113 -15.42 -2.94 -20.82
CA ILE A 113 -15.90 -2.28 -22.04
C ILE A 113 -15.46 -3.05 -23.31
N ASN A 114 -14.23 -3.56 -23.33
CA ASN A 114 -13.68 -4.27 -24.50
C ASN A 114 -14.12 -5.74 -24.62
N SER A 115 -14.88 -6.24 -23.64
CA SER A 115 -15.43 -7.60 -23.64
C SER A 115 -16.94 -7.66 -23.89
N SER A 116 -17.54 -6.50 -24.25
CA SER A 116 -18.91 -6.35 -24.75
C SER A 116 -18.95 -6.20 -26.27
#